data_AF-A0A955RJK3-F1
#
_entry.id   AF-A0A955RJK3-F1
#
_cell.length_a   1.000
_cell.length_b   1.000
_cell.length_c   1.000
_cell.angle_alpha   90.00
_cell.angle_beta   90.00
_cell.angle_gamma   90.00
#
_symmetry.space_group_name_H-M   'P 1'
#
loop_
_entity.id
_entity.type
_entity.pdbx_description
1 polymer ?
#
loop_
_entity_poly.entity_id
_entity_poly.type
_entity_poly.pdbx_seq_one_letter_code
_entity_poly.pdbx_strand_id
1 'polypeptide(L)'
;NPGQSDTAQVLDTNVYRTNPFTETVSEWPREAVGIVPEFKYGAYSNGSQSELDNGSYVWTILFNALDDNAYQKYIEDFKAAGWNLDTDDSIGTGYIYAANSEGYSVQASFTEDKLVLTIIQSNND
;
A
#
# COMPACT_ATOMS: atom_id res chain seq x y z
N ASN A 1 -57.49 -0.06 11.50
CA ASN A 1 -57.10 -1.37 10.94
C ASN A 1 -57.16 -1.30 9.42
N PRO A 2 -56.20 -1.92 8.69
CA PRO A 2 -55.17 -1.17 7.96
C PRO A 2 -55.03 -1.58 6.48
N GLY A 3 -54.29 -0.79 5.71
CA GLY A 3 -53.67 -1.16 4.42
C GLY A 3 -52.55 -0.15 4.14
N GLN A 4 -51.31 -0.44 4.57
CA GLN A 4 -50.14 -0.76 3.72
C GLN A 4 -49.82 0.35 2.69
N SER A 5 -48.79 1.17 2.92
CA SER A 5 -47.37 0.98 2.50
C SER A 5 -47.26 0.96 0.96
N ASP A 6 -46.50 1.83 0.28
CA ASP A 6 -45.06 2.01 0.43
C ASP A 6 -44.55 3.41 0.04
N THR A 7 -43.92 4.04 1.04
CA THR A 7 -42.56 4.58 1.05
C THR A 7 -41.89 4.98 -0.27
N ALA A 8 -41.63 6.28 -0.37
CA ALA A 8 -40.62 6.87 -1.24
C ALA A 8 -39.27 6.16 -1.06
N GLN A 9 -38.65 5.74 -2.17
CA GLN A 9 -37.25 5.34 -2.18
C GLN A 9 -36.40 6.58 -1.91
N VAL A 10 -36.06 6.76 -0.63
CA VAL A 10 -34.95 7.61 -0.21
C VAL A 10 -33.69 6.96 -0.77
N LEU A 11 -32.96 7.72 -1.59
CA LEU A 11 -31.60 7.40 -1.97
C LEU A 11 -30.79 7.24 -0.68
N ASP A 12 -30.54 5.99 -0.27
CA ASP A 12 -29.61 5.65 0.81
C ASP A 12 -28.19 6.00 0.36
N THR A 13 -27.84 7.28 0.52
CA THR A 13 -26.47 7.73 0.71
C THR A 13 -25.99 7.18 2.06
N ASN A 14 -25.55 5.92 2.08
CA ASN A 14 -24.68 5.38 3.13
C ASN A 14 -24.18 3.97 2.75
N VAL A 15 -23.14 3.91 1.92
CA VAL A 15 -22.25 2.74 1.91
C VAL A 15 -20.79 3.20 1.88
N TYR A 16 -20.42 4.11 2.78
CA TYR A 16 -19.17 3.88 3.50
C TYR A 16 -19.50 2.84 4.57
N ARG A 17 -19.64 1.57 4.14
CA ARG A 17 -19.46 0.47 5.08
C ARG A 17 -18.04 0.62 5.58
N THR A 18 -17.89 1.18 6.77
CA THR A 18 -16.83 0.80 7.67
C THR A 18 -16.98 -0.70 7.85
N ASN A 19 -16.42 -1.48 6.91
CA ASN A 19 -16.02 -2.82 7.25
C ASN A 19 -15.15 -2.62 8.51
N PRO A 20 -15.47 -3.26 9.65
CA PRO A 20 -14.44 -3.42 10.64
C PRO A 20 -13.30 -4.08 9.87
N PHE A 21 -12.17 -3.38 9.72
CA PHE A 21 -10.94 -4.01 9.30
C PHE A 21 -10.71 -5.11 10.34
N THR A 22 -11.20 -6.31 10.07
CA THR A 22 -10.61 -7.51 10.64
C THR A 22 -9.15 -7.37 10.26
N GLU A 23 -8.31 -7.12 11.26
CA GLU A 23 -6.86 -7.16 11.16
C GLU A 23 -6.46 -8.54 10.65
N THR A 24 -6.62 -8.79 9.36
CA THR A 24 -5.76 -9.71 8.67
C THR A 24 -4.42 -9.00 8.64
N VAL A 25 -3.60 -9.33 9.64
CA VAL A 25 -2.15 -9.12 9.61
C VAL A 25 -1.68 -9.87 8.38
N SER A 26 -1.73 -9.20 7.25
CA SER A 26 -1.30 -9.79 6.01
C SER A 26 0.20 -9.58 5.94
N GLU A 27 0.92 -10.70 5.99
CA GLU A 27 2.38 -10.79 5.98
C GLU A 27 2.98 -10.02 4.78
N TRP A 28 4.23 -9.60 4.93
CA TRP A 28 5.04 -9.09 3.82
C TRP A 28 4.99 -10.07 2.64
N PRO A 29 4.95 -9.61 1.37
CA PRO A 29 4.97 -10.50 0.21
C PRO A 29 6.16 -11.46 0.31
N ARG A 30 5.88 -12.76 0.42
CA ARG A 30 6.91 -13.79 0.69
C ARG A 30 7.94 -13.86 -0.42
N GLU A 31 7.51 -13.58 -1.63
CA GLU A 31 8.32 -13.51 -2.85
C GLU A 31 9.28 -12.31 -2.84
N ALA A 32 8.92 -11.24 -2.12
CA ALA A 32 9.74 -10.04 -1.98
C ALA A 32 10.67 -10.07 -0.76
N VAL A 33 10.54 -11.05 0.14
CA VAL A 33 11.39 -11.19 1.34
C VAL A 33 12.85 -11.33 0.94
N GLY A 34 13.70 -10.51 1.53
CA GLY A 34 15.14 -10.48 1.26
C GLY A 34 15.53 -9.77 -0.04
N ILE A 35 14.57 -9.32 -0.85
CA ILE A 35 14.80 -8.53 -2.06
C ILE A 35 14.38 -7.09 -1.82
N VAL A 36 13.10 -6.88 -1.47
CA VAL A 36 12.58 -5.59 -1.03
C VAL A 36 12.76 -5.50 0.48
N PRO A 37 13.41 -4.44 1.00
CA PRO A 37 13.51 -4.24 2.44
C PRO A 37 12.13 -4.26 3.09
N GLU A 38 11.96 -5.16 4.07
CA GLU A 38 10.72 -5.22 4.84
C GLU A 38 10.54 -3.95 5.67
N PHE A 39 9.32 -3.42 5.70
CA PHE A 39 9.03 -2.27 6.54
C PHE A 39 8.93 -2.69 8.02
N LYS A 40 9.63 -1.96 8.90
CA LYS A 40 9.75 -2.27 10.34
C LYS A 40 9.39 -1.10 11.26
N TYR A 41 8.96 0.03 10.71
CA TYR A 41 8.79 1.30 11.45
C TYR A 41 7.32 1.65 11.66
N GLY A 42 6.51 0.66 12.02
CA GLY A 42 5.07 0.82 12.20
C GLY A 42 4.29 -0.46 11.90
N ALA A 43 2.96 -0.31 11.90
CA ALA A 43 2.02 -1.40 11.63
C ALA A 43 1.45 -1.27 10.22
N TYR A 44 1.33 -2.39 9.51
CA TYR A 44 0.76 -2.44 8.18
C TYR A 44 -0.13 -3.66 7.98
N SER A 45 -0.93 -3.58 6.93
CA SER A 45 -1.71 -4.68 6.39
C SER A 45 -1.50 -4.71 4.89
N ASN A 46 -1.24 -5.88 4.33
CA ASN A 46 -1.37 -6.09 2.89
C ASN A 46 -2.80 -5.74 2.46
N GLY A 47 -2.92 -4.76 1.57
CA GLY A 47 -4.18 -4.29 1.00
C GLY A 47 -4.65 -5.18 -0.16
N SER A 48 -3.75 -5.65 -1.02
CA SER A 48 -4.08 -6.55 -2.12
C SER A 48 -2.85 -7.18 -2.79
N GLN A 49 -3.05 -8.35 -3.39
CA GLN A 49 -2.16 -8.96 -4.38
C GLN A 49 -2.93 -9.13 -5.69
N SER A 50 -2.29 -8.87 -6.82
CA SER A 50 -2.86 -9.06 -8.15
C SER A 50 -1.79 -9.51 -9.12
N GLU A 51 -2.11 -10.53 -9.90
CA GLU A 51 -1.33 -10.92 -11.08
C GLU A 51 -1.81 -10.07 -12.27
N LEU A 52 -0.86 -9.58 -13.07
CA LEU A 52 -1.11 -8.84 -14.29
C LEU A 52 -1.08 -9.80 -15.49
N ASP A 53 -1.72 -9.40 -16.60
CA ASP A 53 -1.84 -10.23 -17.81
C ASP A 53 -0.49 -10.66 -18.43
N ASN A 54 0.60 -9.98 -18.08
CA ASN A 54 1.97 -10.30 -18.48
C ASN A 54 2.71 -11.21 -17.48
N GLY A 55 2.01 -11.84 -16.54
CA GLY A 55 2.57 -12.69 -15.49
C GLY A 55 3.33 -11.93 -14.40
N SER A 56 3.32 -10.60 -14.42
CA SER A 56 3.89 -9.78 -13.33
C SER A 56 2.98 -9.77 -12.12
N TYR A 57 3.53 -9.56 -10.92
CA TYR A 57 2.75 -9.48 -9.68
C TYR A 57 2.80 -8.08 -9.10
N VAL A 58 1.68 -7.63 -8.56
CA VAL A 58 1.56 -6.35 -7.84
C VAL A 58 1.03 -6.63 -6.45
N TRP A 59 1.73 -6.11 -5.44
CA TRP A 59 1.29 -6.09 -4.06
C TRP A 59 1.09 -4.64 -3.61
N THR A 60 -0.04 -4.35 -2.98
CA THR A 60 -0.31 -3.06 -2.34
C THR A 60 -0.35 -3.27 -0.85
N ILE A 61 0.50 -2.55 -0.12
CA ILE A 61 0.61 -2.59 1.33
C ILE A 61 0.11 -1.26 1.88
N LEU A 62 -0.81 -1.33 2.83
CA LEU A 62 -1.43 -0.18 3.50
C LEU A 62 -0.91 -0.11 4.93
N PHE A 63 -0.43 1.06 5.33
CA PHE A 63 0.13 1.26 6.66
C PHE A 63 -0.92 1.90 7.57
N ASN A 64 -1.11 1.29 8.73
CA ASN A 64 -2.12 1.66 9.71
C ASN A 64 -1.55 2.56 10.82
N ALA A 65 -0.24 2.48 11.05
CA ALA A 65 0.49 3.34 11.97
C ALA A 65 1.94 3.46 11.51
N LEU A 66 2.53 4.64 11.66
CA LEU A 66 3.92 4.93 11.32
C LEU A 66 4.64 5.48 12.55
N ASP A 67 5.86 5.03 12.78
CA ASP A 67 6.75 5.63 13.78
C ASP A 67 7.25 7.00 13.31
N ASP A 68 7.73 7.80 14.26
CA ASP A 68 8.43 9.05 13.94
C ASP A 68 9.62 8.78 13.00
N ASN A 69 9.65 9.55 11.91
CA ASN A 69 10.64 9.46 10.84
C ASN A 69 10.68 8.09 10.12
N ALA A 70 9.57 7.33 10.13
CA ALA A 70 9.48 6.05 9.42
C ALA A 70 9.86 6.16 7.94
N TYR A 71 9.49 7.26 7.28
CA TYR A 71 9.86 7.53 5.90
C TYR A 71 11.38 7.59 5.69
N GLN A 72 12.08 8.44 6.44
CA GLN A 72 13.53 8.64 6.29
C GLN A 72 14.28 7.34 6.57
N LYS A 73 13.88 6.61 7.63
CA LYS A 73 14.47 5.31 7.97
C LYS A 73 14.26 4.28 6.87
N TYR A 74 13.08 4.26 6.25
CA TYR A 74 12.80 3.31 5.18
C TYR A 74 13.58 3.63 3.89
N ILE A 75 13.73 4.91 3.55
CA ILE A 75 14.63 5.34 2.47
C ILE A 75 16.09 4.89 2.74
N GLU A 76 16.56 4.99 3.98
CA GLU A 76 17.89 4.51 4.37
C GLU A 76 18.03 2.99 4.18
N ASP A 77 17.01 2.19 4.50
CA ASP A 77 17.01 0.74 4.27
C ASP A 77 17.15 0.40 2.79
N PHE A 78 16.43 1.09 1.90
CA PHE A 78 16.58 0.89 0.45
C PHE A 78 17.99 1.26 -0.05
N LYS A 79 18.56 2.37 0.42
CA LYS A 79 19.95 2.75 0.08
C LYS A 79 20.94 1.71 0.57
N ALA A 80 20.78 1.21 1.80
CA ALA A 80 21.64 0.18 2.38
C ALA A 80 21.54 -1.16 1.64
N ALA A 81 20.36 -1.48 1.09
CA ALA A 81 20.13 -2.64 0.24
C ALA A 81 20.62 -2.45 -1.20
N GLY A 82 21.20 -1.30 -1.56
CA GLY A 82 21.77 -1.04 -2.88
C GLY A 82 20.75 -0.68 -3.96
N TRP A 83 19.53 -0.31 -3.58
CA TRP A 83 18.49 0.08 -4.53
C TRP A 83 18.73 1.49 -5.09
N ASN A 84 18.42 1.66 -6.37
CA ASN A 84 18.40 2.98 -7.00
C ASN A 84 17.07 3.66 -6.72
N LEU A 85 17.11 4.75 -5.97
CA LEU A 85 15.93 5.53 -5.58
C LEU A 85 15.83 6.81 -6.41
N ASP A 86 14.65 7.05 -6.96
CA ASP A 86 14.23 8.35 -7.45
C ASP A 86 13.21 8.91 -6.45
N THR A 87 13.54 10.04 -5.82
CA THR A 87 12.71 10.66 -4.77
C THR A 87 12.24 12.02 -5.24
N ASP A 88 10.93 12.25 -5.19
CA ASP A 88 10.33 13.56 -5.45
C ASP A 88 9.68 14.07 -4.15
N ASP A 89 10.22 15.17 -3.62
CA ASP A 89 9.75 15.89 -2.43
C ASP A 89 8.97 17.17 -2.77
N SER A 90 8.69 17.42 -4.06
CA SER A 90 8.01 18.62 -4.53
C SER A 90 6.49 18.63 -4.28
N ILE A 91 5.92 17.49 -3.89
CA ILE A 91 4.49 17.33 -3.63
C ILE A 91 4.22 17.70 -2.17
N GLY A 92 3.74 18.92 -1.91
CA GLY A 92 3.54 19.48 -0.57
C GLY A 92 2.59 18.72 0.39
N THR A 93 2.09 17.54 0.03
CA THR A 93 1.27 16.66 0.88
C THR A 93 1.84 15.25 1.01
N GLY A 94 3.08 14.99 0.55
CA GLY A 94 3.62 13.63 0.54
C GLY A 94 5.03 13.44 -0.03
N TYR A 95 5.52 12.21 0.04
CA TYR A 95 6.75 11.78 -0.63
C TYR A 95 6.44 10.61 -1.55
N ILE A 96 6.90 10.69 -2.79
CA ILE A 96 6.91 9.55 -3.70
C ILE A 96 8.36 9.12 -3.90
N TYR A 97 8.64 7.84 -3.66
CA TYR A 97 9.87 7.24 -4.15
C TYR A 97 9.57 6.08 -5.08
N ALA A 98 10.31 6.02 -6.18
CA ALA A 98 10.40 4.84 -7.03
C ALA A 98 11.76 4.19 -6.75
N ALA A 99 11.75 2.94 -6.33
CA ALA A 99 12.96 2.12 -6.19
C ALA A 99 12.93 1.01 -7.23
N ASN A 100 14.03 0.77 -7.94
CA ASN A 100 14.13 -0.35 -8.87
C ASN A 100 15.37 -1.20 -8.56
N SER A 101 15.18 -2.51 -8.59
CA SER A 101 16.25 -3.52 -8.50
C SER A 101 15.80 -4.75 -9.29
N GLU A 102 16.73 -5.45 -9.96
CA GLU A 102 16.49 -6.56 -10.89
C GLU A 102 15.14 -7.31 -10.71
N GLY A 103 14.20 -7.07 -11.61
CA GLY A 103 12.89 -7.73 -11.63
C GLY A 103 11.84 -7.14 -10.66
N TYR A 104 12.16 -6.09 -9.91
CA TYR A 104 11.25 -5.44 -8.97
C TYR A 104 11.27 -3.91 -9.07
N SER A 105 10.09 -3.33 -8.91
CA SER A 105 9.86 -1.89 -8.77
C SER A 105 9.01 -1.63 -7.54
N VAL A 106 9.37 -0.62 -6.76
CA VAL A 106 8.65 -0.21 -5.57
C VAL A 106 8.24 1.24 -5.74
N GLN A 107 6.96 1.53 -5.57
CA GLN A 107 6.44 2.88 -5.49
C GLN A 107 5.82 3.07 -4.11
N ALA A 108 6.28 4.07 -3.37
CA ALA A 108 5.67 4.44 -2.11
C ALA A 108 5.05 5.83 -2.23
N SER A 109 3.84 6.00 -1.70
CA SER A 109 3.20 7.31 -1.54
C SER A 109 2.95 7.54 -0.06
N PHE A 110 3.70 8.48 0.51
CA PHE A 110 3.50 8.97 1.87
C PHE A 110 2.57 10.17 1.86
N THR A 111 1.68 10.26 2.82
CA THR A 111 0.88 11.44 3.19
C THR A 111 0.94 11.59 4.71
N GLU A 112 0.46 12.70 5.28
CA GLU A 112 0.53 12.94 6.74
C GLU A 112 -0.11 11.80 7.57
N ASP A 113 -1.14 11.15 7.06
CA ASP A 113 -1.92 10.14 7.77
C ASP A 113 -1.83 8.73 7.17
N LYS A 114 -1.26 8.57 5.97
CA LYS A 114 -1.23 7.28 5.25
C LYS A 114 0.06 7.07 4.49
N LEU A 115 0.55 5.84 4.55
CA LEU A 115 1.50 5.31 3.58
C LEU A 115 0.81 4.21 2.77
N VAL A 116 1.00 4.26 1.45
CA VAL A 116 0.70 3.17 0.54
C VAL A 116 1.99 2.77 -0.16
N LEU A 117 2.33 1.49 -0.10
CA LEU A 117 3.49 0.93 -0.78
C LEU A 117 2.99 -0.06 -1.83
N THR A 118 3.40 0.15 -3.07
CA THR A 118 3.15 -0.76 -4.18
C THR A 118 4.47 -1.43 -4.57
N ILE A 119 4.51 -2.75 -4.50
CA ILE A 119 5.61 -3.58 -4.97
C ILE A 119 5.15 -4.24 -6.26
N ILE A 120 5.98 -4.15 -7.29
CA ILE A 120 5.74 -4.73 -8.60
C ILE A 120 6.89 -5.69 -8.88
N GLN A 121 6.61 -6.96 -9.13
CA GLN A 121 7.57 -7.91 -9.68
C GLN A 121 7.33 -7.99 -11.18
N SER A 122 8.31 -7.55 -11.96
CA SER A 122 8.32 -7.68 -13.41
C SER A 122 8.88 -9.05 -13.79
N ASN A 123 8.09 -9.84 -14.51
CA ASN A 123 8.65 -10.96 -15.27
C ASN A 123 9.29 -10.40 -16.55
N ASN A 124 10.62 -10.38 -16.57
CA ASN A 124 11.37 -10.16 -17.80
C ASN A 124 11.38 -11.48 -18.58
N ASP A 125 10.45 -11.61 -19.54
CA ASP A 125 10.58 -12.58 -20.64
C ASP A 125 11.70 -12.16 -21.61
#